data_AF-A0A1F8JUU0-F1
#
_entry.id   AF-A0A1F8JUU0-F1
#
_cell.length_a   1.000
_cell.length_b   1.000
_cell.length_c   1.000
_cell.angle_alpha   90.00
_cell.angle_beta   90.00
_cell.angle_gamma   90.00
#
_symmetry.space_group_name_H-M   'P 1'
#
loop_
_entity.id
_entity.type
_entity.pdbx_description
1 polymer ?
#
loop_
_entity_poly.entity_id
_entity_poly.type
_entity_poly.pdbx_seq_one_letter_code
_entity_poly.pdbx_strand_id
1 'polypeptide(L)'
;MGSPLIRDYCHLALYRLKQEGPYEEHINHWVMRQKEADLIRLRPLLPWKYRLEQADYTLSAEETSRLLIETFLSIANRRDEKSIAFLLEAIQLGNPQNRYALMGLLMKATE
;
A
#
# COMPACT_ATOMS: atom_id res chain seq x y z
N MET A 1 -0.56 -22.06 7.22
CA MET A 1 0.28 -20.90 6.85
C MET A 1 -0.33 -20.31 5.58
N GLY A 2 -1.09 -19.21 5.71
CA GLY A 2 -1.94 -18.68 4.62
C GLY A 2 -1.20 -17.78 3.63
N SER A 3 -1.80 -17.54 2.46
CA SER A 3 -1.25 -16.64 1.44
C SER A 3 -0.98 -15.24 2.03
N PRO A 4 0.23 -14.67 1.82
CA PRO A 4 0.61 -13.36 2.36
C PRO A 4 -0.34 -12.25 1.93
N LEU A 5 -0.84 -12.32 0.69
CA LEU A 5 -1.83 -11.39 0.14
C LEU A 5 -3.10 -11.39 0.97
N ILE A 6 -3.66 -12.57 1.22
CA ILE A 6 -4.92 -12.72 1.97
C ILE A 6 -4.76 -12.16 3.38
N ARG A 7 -3.64 -12.47 4.04
CA ARG A 7 -3.35 -11.97 5.39
C ARG A 7 -3.30 -10.44 5.43
N ASP A 8 -2.56 -9.82 4.52
CA ASP A 8 -2.43 -8.35 4.53
C ASP A 8 -3.74 -7.66 4.13
N TYR A 9 -4.54 -8.26 3.24
CA TYR A 9 -5.91 -7.79 2.95
C TYR A 9 -6.85 -7.93 4.15
N CYS A 10 -6.74 -8.99 4.95
CA CYS A 10 -7.52 -9.13 6.18
C CYS A 10 -7.17 -8.04 7.19
N HIS A 11 -5.89 -7.72 7.38
CA HIS A 11 -5.47 -6.61 8.24
C HIS A 11 -6.02 -5.27 7.72
N LEU A 12 -5.99 -5.04 6.40
CA LEU A 12 -6.55 -3.83 5.80
C LEU A 12 -8.08 -3.75 5.98
N ALA A 13 -8.79 -4.87 5.85
CA ALA A 13 -10.24 -4.92 6.06
C ALA A 13 -10.60 -4.60 7.52
N LEU A 14 -9.88 -5.17 8.49
CA LEU A 14 -10.09 -4.91 9.91
C LEU A 14 -9.76 -3.47 10.29
N TYR A 15 -8.70 -2.90 9.70
CA TYR A 15 -8.38 -1.48 9.80
C TYR A 15 -9.53 -0.59 9.30
N ARG A 16 -10.10 -0.88 8.12
CA ARG A 16 -11.25 -0.13 7.56
C ARG A 16 -12.48 -0.20 8.46
N LEU A 17 -12.71 -1.34 9.10
CA LEU A 17 -13.82 -1.55 10.04
C LEU A 17 -13.60 -0.90 11.42
N LYS A 18 -12.47 -0.22 11.64
CA LYS A 18 -12.09 0.37 12.93
C LYS A 18 -12.13 -0.64 14.08
N GLN A 19 -11.81 -1.90 13.79
CA GLN A 19 -11.75 -2.94 14.81
C GLN A 19 -10.58 -2.66 15.75
N GLU A 20 -10.79 -2.88 17.05
CA GLU A 20 -9.72 -2.78 18.04
C GLU A 20 -8.63 -3.83 17.76
N GLY A 21 -7.37 -3.40 17.85
CA GLY A 21 -6.21 -4.28 17.65
C GLY A 21 -5.07 -3.60 16.90
N PRO A 22 -3.98 -4.35 16.64
CA PRO A 22 -2.73 -3.82 16.07
C PRO A 22 -2.81 -3.62 14.55
N TYR A 23 -4.01 -3.43 13.99
CA TYR A 23 -4.22 -3.35 12.54
C TYR A 23 -3.68 -2.05 11.96
N GLU A 24 -3.85 -0.94 12.68
CA GLU A 24 -3.31 0.35 12.26
C GLU A 24 -1.77 0.34 12.25
N GLU A 25 -1.16 -0.21 13.31
CA GLU A 25 0.30 -0.36 13.40
C GLU A 25 0.84 -1.29 12.31
N HIS A 26 0.17 -2.41 12.06
CA HIS A 26 0.52 -3.34 10.99
C HIS A 26 0.51 -2.64 9.63
N ILE A 27 -0.55 -1.88 9.34
CA ILE A 27 -0.69 -1.15 8.07
C ILE A 27 0.42 -0.11 7.91
N ASN A 28 0.67 0.70 8.95
CA ASN A 28 1.73 1.72 8.90
C ASN A 28 3.11 1.07 8.70
N HIS A 29 3.42 0.01 9.44
CA HIS A 29 4.68 -0.72 9.26
C HIS A 29 4.80 -1.36 7.89
N TRP A 30 3.71 -1.93 7.37
CA TRP A 30 3.70 -2.55 6.06
C TRP A 30 3.96 -1.52 4.96
N VAL A 31 3.29 -0.36 4.99
CA VAL A 31 3.53 0.73 4.03
C VAL A 31 4.98 1.21 4.08
N MET A 32 5.53 1.41 5.28
CA MET A 32 6.91 1.88 5.45
C MET A 32 7.94 0.88 4.89
N ARG A 33 7.68 -0.43 4.97
CA ARG A 33 8.52 -1.46 4.33
C ARG A 33 8.47 -1.40 2.81
N GLN A 34 7.38 -0.90 2.23
CA GLN A 34 7.18 -0.76 0.80
C GLN A 34 7.48 0.64 0.26
N LYS A 35 8.14 1.51 1.04
CA LYS A 35 8.37 2.92 0.68
C LYS A 35 9.05 3.14 -0.69
N GLU A 36 9.90 2.20 -1.11
CA GLU A 36 10.61 2.25 -2.41
C GLU A 36 9.81 1.60 -3.55
N ALA A 37 8.70 0.92 -3.26
CA ALA A 37 7.89 0.24 -4.27
C ALA A 37 7.08 1.25 -5.11
N ASP A 38 6.93 0.93 -6.40
CA ASP A 38 6.12 1.76 -7.30
C ASP A 38 4.63 1.50 -7.06
N LEU A 39 3.86 2.56 -6.83
CA LEU A 39 2.40 2.50 -6.64
C LEU A 39 1.72 2.07 -7.93
N ILE A 40 2.18 2.58 -9.06
CA ILE A 40 1.61 2.31 -10.39
C ILE A 40 2.70 1.65 -11.24
N ARG A 41 2.55 0.35 -11.50
CA ARG A 41 3.38 -0.36 -12.48
C ARG A 41 2.58 -0.66 -13.74
N LEU A 42 2.91 0.05 -14.82
CA LEU A 42 2.34 -0.17 -16.16
C LEU A 42 3.14 -1.20 -17.00
N ARG A 43 4.14 -1.89 -16.42
CA ARG A 43 5.01 -2.76 -17.22
C ARG A 43 4.31 -4.06 -17.61
N PRO A 44 4.52 -4.54 -18.85
CA PRO A 44 4.02 -5.84 -19.27
C PRO A 44 4.69 -6.96 -18.48
N LEU A 45 3.92 -8.00 -18.18
CA LEU A 45 4.43 -9.23 -17.55
C LEU A 45 5.58 -9.79 -18.38
N LEU A 46 6.70 -10.10 -17.73
CA LEU A 46 7.82 -10.76 -18.40
C LEU A 46 7.36 -12.12 -18.99
N PRO A 47 7.85 -12.49 -20.19
CA PRO A 47 7.61 -13.80 -20.79
C PRO A 47 7.93 -14.92 -19.79
N TRP A 48 7.14 -16.00 -19.81
CA TRP A 48 7.22 -17.12 -18.85
C TRP A 48 8.65 -17.62 -18.61
N LYS A 49 9.47 -17.68 -19.67
CA LYS A 49 10.89 -18.09 -19.64
C LYS A 49 11.84 -17.21 -18.82
N TYR A 50 11.42 -16.00 -18.44
CA TYR A 50 12.21 -15.06 -17.63
C TYR A 50 11.64 -14.85 -16.22
N ARG A 51 10.59 -15.58 -15.85
CA ARG A 51 10.07 -15.55 -14.49
C ARG A 51 10.97 -16.44 -13.63
N LEU A 52 11.89 -15.81 -12.89
CA LEU A 52 12.54 -16.46 -11.75
C LEU A 52 11.44 -16.96 -10.82
N GLU A 53 11.53 -18.21 -10.37
CA GLU A 53 10.62 -18.79 -9.37
C GLU A 53 10.57 -17.84 -8.17
N GLN A 54 9.47 -17.10 -8.04
CA GLN A 54 9.23 -16.29 -6.87
C GLN A 54 9.00 -17.27 -5.72
N ALA A 55 9.77 -17.15 -4.65
CA ALA A 55 9.52 -17.91 -3.44
C ALA A 55 8.04 -17.74 -3.04
N ASP A 56 7.33 -18.85 -2.82
CA ASP A 56 5.86 -18.95 -2.68
C ASP A 56 5.23 -18.10 -1.55
N TYR A 57 6.02 -17.31 -0.82
CA TYR A 57 5.62 -16.57 0.37
C TYR A 57 5.80 -15.04 0.26
N THR A 58 6.14 -14.51 -0.92
CA THR A 58 6.26 -13.06 -1.14
C THR A 58 5.23 -12.54 -2.13
N LEU A 59 4.75 -11.32 -1.92
CA LEU A 59 3.85 -10.66 -2.86
C LEU A 59 4.56 -10.41 -4.20
N SER A 60 3.86 -10.66 -5.30
CA SER A 60 4.28 -10.15 -6.60
C SER A 60 4.25 -8.62 -6.62
N ALA A 61 4.93 -8.04 -7.60
CA ALA A 61 4.94 -6.58 -7.76
C ALA A 61 3.53 -6.01 -8.02
N GLU A 62 2.69 -6.75 -8.72
CA GLU A 62 1.30 -6.35 -8.99
C GLU A 62 0.46 -6.38 -7.72
N GLU A 63 0.55 -7.47 -6.94
CA GLU A 63 -0.13 -7.59 -5.65
C GLU A 63 0.31 -6.51 -4.67
N THR A 64 1.61 -6.22 -4.63
CA THR A 64 2.17 -5.14 -3.80
C THR A 64 1.62 -3.77 -4.20
N SER A 65 1.63 -3.45 -5.50
CA SER A 65 1.09 -2.20 -6.05
C SER A 65 -0.41 -2.05 -5.74
N ARG A 66 -1.20 -3.10 -5.97
CA ARG A 66 -2.63 -3.11 -5.68
C ARG A 66 -2.92 -2.89 -4.20
N LEU A 67 -2.21 -3.60 -3.33
CA LEU A 67 -2.39 -3.48 -1.89
C LEU A 67 -1.93 -2.11 -1.36
N LEU A 68 -0.86 -1.53 -1.92
CA LEU A 68 -0.44 -0.16 -1.62
C LEU A 68 -1.51 0.86 -1.97
N ILE A 69 -2.06 0.79 -3.18
CA ILE A 69 -3.14 1.70 -3.64
C ILE A 69 -4.34 1.61 -2.69
N GLU A 70 -4.81 0.40 -2.41
CA GLU A 70 -5.94 0.14 -1.52
C GLU A 70 -5.67 0.66 -0.09
N THR A 71 -4.43 0.53 0.37
CA THR A 71 -4.02 1.02 1.69
C THR A 71 -4.04 2.54 1.78
N PHE A 72 -3.38 3.22 0.84
CA PHE A 72 -3.37 4.69 0.84
C PHE A 72 -4.75 5.30 0.60
N LEU A 73 -5.60 4.66 -0.22
CA LEU A 73 -7.00 5.05 -0.35
C LEU A 73 -7.75 4.96 0.98
N SER A 74 -7.49 3.92 1.77
CA SER A 74 -8.12 3.73 3.08
C SER A 74 -7.68 4.79 4.08
N ILE A 75 -6.39 5.14 4.06
CA ILE A 75 -5.83 6.23 4.87
C ILE A 75 -6.46 7.56 4.47
N ALA A 76 -6.48 7.89 3.17
CA ALA A 76 -7.08 9.11 2.66
C ALA A 76 -8.57 9.26 3.02
N ASN A 77 -9.33 8.15 3.04
CA ASN A 77 -10.75 8.15 3.39
C ASN A 77 -11.02 8.47 4.88
N ARG A 78 -10.03 8.39 5.79
CA ARG A 78 -10.24 8.76 7.20
C ARG A 78 -10.36 10.27 7.40
N ARG A 79 -9.71 11.06 6.55
CA ARG A 79 -9.76 12.55 6.55
C ARG A 79 -9.45 13.18 7.91
N ASP A 80 -8.62 12.52 8.72
CA ASP A 80 -8.14 13.04 9.99
C ASP A 80 -6.71 13.59 9.84
N GLU A 81 -6.30 14.42 10.81
CA GLU A 81 -4.98 15.08 10.82
C GLU A 81 -3.83 14.06 10.72
N LYS A 82 -3.98 12.91 11.38
CA LYS A 82 -3.00 11.83 11.37
C LYS A 82 -2.82 11.25 9.95
N SER A 83 -3.92 11.03 9.25
CA SER A 83 -3.91 10.49 7.88
C SER A 83 -3.33 11.50 6.88
N ILE A 84 -3.63 12.79 7.05
CA ILE A 84 -3.05 13.87 6.24
C ILE A 84 -1.54 13.95 6.46
N ALA A 85 -1.09 13.96 7.72
CA ALA A 85 0.32 13.97 8.08
C ALA A 85 1.06 12.76 7.49
N PHE A 86 0.46 11.57 7.57
CA PHE A 86 1.02 10.35 7.00
C PHE A 86 1.18 10.42 5.47
N LEU A 87 0.18 10.97 4.76
CA LEU A 87 0.27 11.16 3.30
C LEU A 87 1.38 12.14 2.93
N LEU A 88 1.51 13.26 3.64
CA LEU A 88 2.58 14.23 3.44
C LEU A 88 3.97 13.61 3.65
N GLU A 89 4.13 12.82 4.71
CA GLU A 89 5.37 12.08 4.97
C GLU A 89 5.68 11.10 3.83
N ALA A 90 4.69 10.34 3.37
CA ALA A 90 4.85 9.40 2.26
C ALA A 90 5.23 10.10 0.93
N ILE A 91 4.73 11.31 0.69
CA ILE A 91 5.10 12.13 -0.48
C ILE A 91 6.55 12.61 -0.38
N GLN A 92 6.97 13.02 0.82
CA GLN A 92 8.29 13.60 1.06
C GLN A 92 9.40 12.54 1.07
N LEU A 93 9.15 11.41 1.72
CA LEU A 93 10.15 10.38 2.03
C LEU A 93 10.01 9.10 1.19
N GLY A 94 8.88 8.89 0.53
CA GLY A 94 8.62 7.72 -0.30
C GLY A 94 9.17 7.84 -1.73
N ASN A 95 8.90 6.80 -2.53
CA ASN A 95 9.34 6.73 -3.93
C ASN A 95 8.83 7.96 -4.74
N PRO A 96 9.73 8.74 -5.39
CA PRO A 96 9.35 9.91 -6.17
C PRO A 96 8.35 9.65 -7.30
N GLN A 97 8.31 8.44 -7.85
CA GLN A 97 7.36 8.06 -8.92
C GLN A 97 5.91 8.03 -8.42
N ASN A 98 5.71 7.88 -7.11
CA ASN A 98 4.38 7.79 -6.51
C ASN A 98 3.80 9.17 -6.16
N ARG A 99 4.60 10.24 -6.21
CA ARG A 99 4.24 11.57 -5.72
C ARG A 99 2.92 12.06 -6.31
N TYR A 100 2.71 11.92 -7.61
CA TYR A 100 1.47 12.38 -8.26
C TYR A 100 0.24 11.60 -7.79
N ALA A 101 0.35 10.28 -7.64
CA ALA A 101 -0.74 9.45 -7.14
C ALA A 101 -1.05 9.79 -5.68
N LEU A 102 -0.03 9.93 -4.84
CA LEU A 102 -0.17 10.31 -3.44
C LEU A 102 -0.73 11.73 -3.27
N MET A 103 -0.35 12.67 -4.14
CA MET A 103 -0.95 14.02 -4.17
C MET A 103 -2.45 13.96 -4.50
N GLY A 104 -2.86 13.15 -5.47
CA GLY A 104 -4.28 12.96 -5.76
C GLY A 104 -5.06 12.39 -4.57
N LEU A 105 -4.46 11.48 -3.82
CA LEU A 105 -5.04 10.94 -2.59
C LEU A 105 -5.10 11.98 -1.46
N LEU A 106 -4.07 12.82 -1.33
CA LEU A 106 -4.05 13.93 -0.39
C LEU A 106 -5.16 14.94 -0.69
N MET A 107 -5.31 15.35 -1.96
CA MET A 107 -6.40 16.25 -2.38
C MET A 107 -7.76 15.69 -1.99
N LYS A 108 -8.02 14.41 -2.30
CA LYS A 108 -9.26 13.71 -1.92
C LYS A 108 -9.50 13.65 -0.41
N ALA A 109 -8.43 13.57 0.38
CA ALA A 109 -8.51 13.54 1.85
C ALA A 109 -8.87 14.91 2.44
N THR A 110 -8.59 16.00 1.71
CA THR A 110 -8.85 17.39 2.11
C THR A 110 -10.12 18.02 1.52
N GLU A 111 -10.78 17.33 0.58
CA GLU A 111 -12.13 17.66 0.09
C GLU A 111 -13.22 17.29 1.09
#